data_AF-A0A6C0FJC1-F1
#
_entry.id   AF-A0A6C0FJC1-F1
#
_cell.length_a   1.000
_cell.length_b   1.000
_cell.length_c   1.000
_cell.angle_alpha   90.00
_cell.angle_beta   90.00
_cell.angle_gamma   90.00
#
_symmetry.space_group_name_H-M   'P 1'
#
loop_
_entity.id
_entity.type
_entity.pdbx_description
1 polymer ?
#
loop_
_entity_poly.entity_id
_entity_poly.type
_entity_poly.pdbx_seq_one_letter_code
_entity_poly.pdbx_strand_id
1 'polypeptide(L)'
;MSKHATTVFALYRAKMRIARNMGYVYGNWKQKKICKSNKLERRLSMKNVINDSSRGELLGNNIRYHYKVGVNNYDICEINKNINDGFYWLRKLNAVYSRYLETPYSRKYLKRRIDTFNIFQ
;
A
#
# COMPACT_ATOMS: atom_id res chain seq x y z
N MET A 1 25.26 0.81 -1.01
CA MET A 1 24.02 0.50 -0.25
C MET A 1 24.10 -0.93 0.26
N SER A 2 23.77 -1.19 1.53
CA SER A 2 23.74 -2.57 2.06
C SER A 2 22.65 -3.39 1.36
N LYS A 3 22.85 -4.71 1.18
CA LYS A 3 21.85 -5.62 0.57
C LYS A 3 20.47 -5.49 1.24
N HIS A 4 20.46 -5.29 2.57
CA HIS A 4 19.23 -5.16 3.33
C HIS A 4 18.45 -3.86 3.05
N ALA A 5 19.15 -2.73 2.90
CA ALA A 5 18.51 -1.46 2.52
C ALA A 5 17.80 -1.61 1.17
N THR A 6 18.44 -2.26 0.20
CA THR A 6 17.84 -2.54 -1.12
C THR A 6 16.57 -3.38 -1.01
N THR A 7 16.56 -4.44 -0.20
CA THR A 7 15.37 -5.27 0.02
C THR A 7 14.23 -4.49 0.66
N VAL A 8 14.53 -3.67 1.67
CA VAL A 8 13.55 -2.83 2.37
C VAL A 8 12.91 -1.82 1.39
N PHE A 9 13.71 -1.19 0.52
CA PHE A 9 13.21 -0.32 -0.55
C PHE A 9 12.39 -1.07 -1.61
N ALA A 10 12.80 -2.27 -1.99
CA ALA A 10 12.05 -3.10 -2.94
C ALA A 10 10.66 -3.47 -2.38
N LEU A 11 10.59 -3.89 -1.12
CA LEU A 11 9.35 -4.17 -0.41
C LEU A 11 8.45 -2.95 -0.33
N TYR A 12 9.02 -1.78 -0.03
CA TYR A 12 8.26 -0.52 -0.03
C TYR A 12 7.66 -0.22 -1.40
N ARG A 13 8.48 -0.26 -2.46
CA ARG A 13 8.02 -0.01 -3.84
C ARG A 13 6.92 -0.98 -4.26
N ALA A 14 7.05 -2.26 -3.92
CA ALA A 14 6.04 -3.28 -4.21
C ALA A 14 4.70 -2.96 -3.52
N LYS A 15 4.71 -2.67 -2.22
CA LYS A 15 3.51 -2.30 -1.46
C LYS A 15 2.86 -1.01 -1.98
N MET A 16 3.66 -0.01 -2.34
CA MET A 16 3.15 1.25 -2.91
C MET A 16 2.54 1.07 -4.30
N ARG A 17 3.08 0.16 -5.12
CA ARG A 17 2.51 -0.19 -6.43
C ARG A 17 1.10 -0.75 -6.28
N ILE A 18 0.88 -1.62 -5.30
CA ILE A 18 -0.46 -2.14 -4.97
C ILE A 18 -1.38 -0.99 -4.58
N ALA A 19 -0.95 -0.12 -3.66
CA ALA A 19 -1.75 1.03 -3.25
C ALA A 19 -2.13 1.94 -4.44
N ARG A 20 -1.20 2.19 -5.37
CA ARG A 20 -1.43 2.98 -6.59
C ARG A 20 -2.46 2.33 -7.50
N ASN A 21 -2.37 1.02 -7.70
CA ASN A 21 -3.36 0.28 -8.48
C ASN A 21 -4.76 0.28 -7.86
N MET A 22 -4.87 0.68 -6.58
CA MET A 22 -6.12 0.80 -5.83
C MET A 22 -6.55 2.25 -5.62
N GLY A 23 -5.96 3.21 -6.35
CA GLY A 23 -6.37 4.62 -6.31
C GLY A 23 -5.46 5.56 -5.50
N TYR A 24 -4.33 5.09 -4.97
CA TYR A 24 -3.37 6.00 -4.33
C TYR A 24 -2.70 6.93 -5.34
N VAL A 25 -2.65 8.22 -5.02
CA VAL A 25 -1.92 9.24 -5.78
C VAL A 25 -0.75 9.75 -4.93
N TYR A 26 0.45 9.73 -5.52
CA TYR A 26 1.64 10.27 -4.87
C TYR A 26 1.47 11.77 -4.58
N GLY A 27 1.99 12.24 -3.45
CA GLY A 27 1.87 13.64 -3.00
C GLY A 27 0.64 13.93 -2.15
N ASN A 28 -0.42 13.12 -2.24
CA ASN A 28 -1.65 13.29 -1.47
C ASN A 28 -1.56 12.62 -0.09
N TRP A 29 -0.73 13.19 0.79
CA TRP A 29 -0.52 12.68 2.14
C TRP A 29 -1.57 13.20 3.11
N LYS A 30 -2.46 12.32 3.59
CA LYS A 30 -3.51 12.66 4.55
C LYS A 30 -3.22 12.03 5.91
N GLN A 31 -2.72 12.81 6.87
CA GLN A 31 -2.40 12.30 8.22
C GLN A 31 -3.59 11.68 8.94
N LYS A 32 -4.81 12.21 8.71
CA LYS A 32 -6.07 11.66 9.26
C LYS A 32 -6.32 10.18 8.90
N LYS A 33 -5.63 9.64 7.90
CA LYS A 33 -5.75 8.24 7.44
C LYS A 33 -4.74 7.29 8.09
N ILE A 34 -3.80 7.79 8.88
CA ILE A 34 -2.80 6.97 9.57
C ILE A 34 -3.46 6.23 10.74
N CYS A 35 -3.20 4.93 10.85
CA CYS A 35 -3.62 4.13 11.99
C CYS A 35 -2.60 3.04 12.32
N LYS A 36 -2.69 2.54 13.57
CA LYS A 36 -1.91 1.38 14.02
C LYS A 36 -2.21 0.15 13.16
N SER A 37 -1.22 -0.74 13.03
CA SER A 37 -1.25 -1.97 12.22
C SER A 37 -2.51 -2.82 12.40
N ASN A 38 -2.90 -3.10 13.65
CA ASN A 38 -4.13 -3.85 13.97
C ASN A 38 -5.41 -3.15 13.46
N LYS A 39 -5.50 -1.83 13.62
CA LYS A 39 -6.63 -1.03 13.15
C LYS A 39 -6.66 -0.94 11.64
N LEU A 40 -5.49 -0.92 10.98
CA LEU A 40 -5.38 -0.97 9.53
C LEU A 40 -5.89 -2.31 9.00
N GLU A 41 -5.43 -3.42 9.55
CA GLU A 41 -5.87 -4.77 9.14
C GLU A 41 -7.39 -4.91 9.26
N ARG A 42 -7.95 -4.49 10.40
CA ARG A 42 -9.41 -4.46 10.60
C ARG A 42 -10.12 -3.56 9.59
N ARG A 43 -9.57 -2.39 9.27
CA ARG A 43 -10.17 -1.49 8.26
C ARG A 43 -10.13 -2.09 6.87
N LEU A 44 -9.06 -2.82 6.53
CA LEU A 44 -8.93 -3.46 5.21
C LEU A 44 -9.86 -4.67 5.03
N SER A 45 -10.32 -5.28 6.12
CA SER A 45 -11.32 -6.36 6.08
C SER A 45 -12.76 -5.85 6.06
N MET A 46 -13.02 -4.58 6.38
CA MET A 46 -14.38 -4.01 6.37
C MET A 46 -14.92 -3.92 4.94
N LYS A 47 -16.13 -4.48 4.72
CA LYS A 47 -16.83 -4.49 3.42
C LYS A 47 -17.07 -3.09 2.82
N ASN A 48 -17.15 -2.05 3.66
CA ASN A 48 -17.37 -0.68 3.18
C ASN A 48 -16.06 -0.08 2.65
N VAL A 49 -14.93 -0.38 3.29
CA VAL A 49 -13.60 0.03 2.83
C VAL A 49 -13.23 -0.77 1.56
N ILE A 50 -13.50 -2.09 1.58
CA ILE A 50 -14.03 -2.95 0.50
C ILE A 50 -14.37 -2.35 -0.87
N ASN A 51 -15.27 -1.38 -0.81
CA ASN A 51 -16.00 -0.87 -1.96
C ASN A 51 -15.81 0.64 -2.09
N ASP A 52 -14.74 1.19 -1.51
CA ASP A 52 -14.46 2.62 -1.57
C ASP A 52 -13.17 2.91 -2.36
N SER A 53 -13.25 3.92 -3.23
CA SER A 53 -12.14 4.60 -3.90
C SER A 53 -11.03 5.08 -2.95
N SER A 54 -11.35 5.29 -1.68
CA SER A 54 -10.43 5.78 -0.67
C SER A 54 -9.45 4.73 -0.13
N ARG A 55 -9.60 3.45 -0.55
CA ARG A 55 -8.76 2.34 -0.04
C ARG A 55 -7.30 2.47 -0.43
N GLY A 56 -7.00 2.80 -1.69
CA GLY A 56 -5.63 3.08 -2.12
C GLY A 56 -5.02 4.21 -1.29
N GLU A 57 -5.77 5.28 -1.02
CA GLU A 57 -5.34 6.36 -0.12
C GLU A 57 -5.06 5.87 1.30
N LEU A 58 -5.94 5.05 1.89
CA LEU A 58 -5.71 4.49 3.22
C LEU A 58 -4.43 3.64 3.26
N LEU A 59 -4.23 2.78 2.26
CA LEU A 59 -3.07 1.90 2.15
C LEU A 59 -1.78 2.69 1.97
N GLY A 60 -1.71 3.55 0.96
CA GLY A 60 -0.50 4.29 0.62
C GLY A 60 -0.05 5.21 1.76
N ASN A 61 -0.99 5.86 2.46
CA ASN A 61 -0.65 6.70 3.60
C ASN A 61 -0.07 5.90 4.77
N ASN A 62 -0.63 4.74 5.09
CA ASN A 62 -0.11 3.89 6.17
C ASN A 62 1.22 3.24 5.80
N ILE A 63 1.37 2.70 4.59
CA ILE A 63 2.63 2.12 4.10
C ILE A 63 3.74 3.17 4.17
N ARG A 64 3.48 4.39 3.70
CA ARG A 64 4.46 5.49 3.71
C ARG A 64 4.79 5.94 5.13
N TYR A 65 3.82 6.04 6.02
CA TYR A 65 4.06 6.40 7.42
C TYR A 65 4.97 5.38 8.11
N HIS A 66 4.60 4.10 8.08
CA HIS A 66 5.37 3.04 8.73
C HIS A 66 6.77 2.89 8.14
N TYR A 67 6.93 3.10 6.83
CA TYR A 67 8.23 3.11 6.19
C TYR A 67 9.09 4.32 6.58
N LYS A 68 8.52 5.54 6.61
CA LYS A 68 9.25 6.74 7.03
C LYS A 68 9.67 6.70 8.50
N VAL A 69 8.85 6.11 9.36
CA VAL A 69 9.15 5.99 10.79
C VAL A 69 10.16 4.87 11.07
N GLY A 70 10.15 3.78 10.29
CA GLY A 70 10.98 2.59 10.54
C GLY A 70 12.37 2.55 9.92
N VAL A 71 12.73 3.47 9.01
CA VAL A 71 14.00 3.40 8.24
C VAL A 71 15.20 4.05 8.93
N ASN A 72 15.02 4.68 10.10
CA ASN A 72 16.12 5.33 10.82
C ASN A 72 16.91 4.42 11.76
N ASN A 73 16.55 3.14 11.87
CA ASN A 73 17.21 2.22 12.80
C ASN A 73 18.21 1.31 12.06
N TYR A 74 19.48 1.39 12.50
CA TYR A 74 20.64 0.78 11.84
C TYR A 74 21.04 -0.59 12.42
N ASP A 75 20.24 -1.17 13.31
CA ASP A 75 20.49 -2.52 13.85
C ASP A 75 20.06 -3.60 12.84
N ILE A 76 20.95 -4.56 12.57
CA ILE A 76 20.73 -5.71 11.68
C ILE A 76 19.54 -6.56 12.14
N CYS A 77 19.38 -6.78 13.45
CA CYS A 77 18.26 -7.53 14.01
C CYS A 77 16.93 -6.84 13.72
N GLU A 78 16.91 -5.52 13.85
CA GLU A 78 15.74 -4.69 13.57
C GLU A 78 15.43 -4.63 12.07
N ILE A 79 16.46 -4.57 11.22
CA ILE A 79 16.31 -4.62 9.76
C ILE A 79 15.69 -5.95 9.32
N ASN A 80 16.14 -7.08 9.86
CA ASN A 80 15.58 -8.39 9.53
C ASN A 80 14.12 -8.52 9.98
N LYS A 81 13.79 -8.00 11.18
CA LYS A 81 12.40 -7.90 11.64
C LYS A 81 11.55 -7.06 10.69
N ASN A 82 12.05 -5.89 10.28
CA ASN A 82 11.37 -5.00 9.32
C ASN A 82 11.16 -5.66 7.95
N ILE A 83 12.10 -6.48 7.49
CA ILE A 83 11.97 -7.28 6.26
C ILE A 83 10.85 -8.31 6.42
N ASN A 84 10.84 -9.08 7.52
CA ASN A 84 9.81 -10.09 7.78
C ASN A 84 8.41 -9.48 7.89
N ASP A 85 8.27 -8.40 8.66
CA ASP A 85 7.03 -7.63 8.76
C ASP A 85 6.64 -7.06 7.38
N GLY A 86 7.62 -6.61 6.61
CA GLY A 86 7.45 -6.13 5.24
C GLY A 86 6.84 -7.18 4.31
N PHE A 87 7.33 -8.42 4.34
CA PHE A 87 6.78 -9.54 3.57
C PHE A 87 5.41 -9.98 4.06
N TYR A 88 5.18 -10.01 5.39
CA TYR A 88 3.86 -10.26 5.95
C TYR A 88 2.82 -9.29 5.40
N TRP A 89 3.11 -7.98 5.46
CA TRP A 89 2.23 -6.96 4.93
C TRP A 89 2.06 -7.06 3.42
N LEU A 90 3.12 -7.37 2.67
CA LEU A 90 3.01 -7.56 1.22
C LEU A 90 2.01 -8.68 0.87
N ARG A 91 2.08 -9.83 1.57
CA ARG A 91 1.12 -10.93 1.40
C ARG A 91 -0.31 -10.49 1.71
N LYS A 92 -0.53 -9.77 2.82
CA LYS A 92 -1.84 -9.25 3.20
C LYS A 92 -2.39 -8.28 2.15
N LEU A 93 -1.54 -7.39 1.63
CA LEU A 93 -1.92 -6.42 0.60
C LEU A 93 -2.27 -7.09 -0.73
N ASN A 94 -1.55 -8.14 -1.12
CA ASN A 94 -1.89 -8.94 -2.30
C ASN A 94 -3.26 -9.62 -2.15
N ALA A 95 -3.57 -10.16 -0.98
CA ALA A 95 -4.89 -10.74 -0.71
C ALA A 95 -6.01 -9.68 -0.78
N VAL A 96 -5.78 -8.50 -0.20
CA VAL A 96 -6.71 -7.36 -0.29
C VAL A 96 -6.89 -6.89 -1.72
N TYR A 97 -5.81 -6.82 -2.50
CA TYR A 97 -5.84 -6.42 -3.89
C TYR A 97 -6.62 -7.42 -4.75
N SER A 98 -6.43 -8.72 -4.53
CA SER A 98 -7.18 -9.78 -5.23
C SER A 98 -8.69 -9.62 -5.02
N ARG A 99 -9.14 -9.43 -3.77
CA ARG A 99 -10.55 -9.15 -3.44
C ARG A 99 -11.04 -7.84 -4.05
N TYR A 100 -10.17 -6.82 -4.12
CA TYR A 100 -10.53 -5.55 -4.75
C TYR A 100 -10.84 -5.73 -6.24
N LEU A 101 -10.07 -6.57 -6.96
CA LEU A 101 -10.30 -6.82 -8.38
C LEU A 101 -11.69 -7.40 -8.67
N GLU A 102 -12.28 -8.13 -7.73
CA GLU A 102 -13.65 -8.68 -7.84
C GLU A 102 -14.75 -7.62 -7.70
N THR A 103 -14.42 -6.43 -7.19
CA THR A 103 -15.43 -5.37 -6.95
C THR A 103 -15.84 -4.63 -8.22
N PRO A 104 -17.05 -4.05 -8.31
CA PRO A 104 -17.43 -3.17 -9.42
C PRO A 104 -16.54 -1.92 -9.54
N TYR A 105 -15.94 -1.48 -8.42
CA TYR A 105 -15.09 -0.30 -8.36
C TYR A 105 -13.75 -0.48 -9.06
N SER A 106 -13.15 -1.68 -9.01
CA SER A 106 -11.91 -1.97 -9.73
C SER A 106 -12.10 -1.76 -11.23
N ARG A 107 -13.19 -2.28 -11.79
CA ARG A 107 -13.55 -2.14 -13.20
C ARG A 107 -13.72 -0.67 -13.59
N LYS A 108 -14.47 0.11 -12.80
CA LYS A 108 -14.68 1.55 -13.04
C LYS A 108 -13.39 2.37 -12.95
N TYR A 109 -12.48 2.02 -12.04
CA TYR A 109 -11.21 2.72 -11.86
C TYR A 109 -10.21 2.37 -12.97
N LEU A 110 -10.08 1.09 -13.31
CA LEU A 110 -9.20 0.62 -14.38
C LEU A 110 -9.63 1.19 -15.73
N LYS A 111 -10.94 1.19 -16.03
CA LYS A 111 -11.49 1.84 -17.24
C LYS A 111 -11.06 3.31 -17.32
N ARG A 112 -11.35 4.11 -16.29
CA ARG A 112 -10.94 5.53 -16.23
C ARG A 112 -9.44 5.71 -16.44
N ARG A 113 -8.62 4.84 -15.86
CA ARG A 113 -7.16 4.92 -15.96
C ARG A 113 -6.66 4.59 -17.37
N ILE A 114 -7.28 3.62 -18.06
CA ILE A 114 -7.00 3.30 -19.47
C ILE A 114 -7.44 4.46 -20.36
N ASP A 115 -8.65 4.98 -20.16
CA ASP A 115 -9.19 6.11 -20.92
C ASP A 115 -8.29 7.34 -20.78
N THR A 116 -7.79 7.62 -19.57
CA THR A 116 -6.83 8.71 -19.33
C THR A 116 -5.52 8.47 -20.09
N PHE A 117 -5.01 7.24 -20.15
CA PHE A 117 -3.77 6.93 -20.85
C PHE A 117 -3.88 7.11 -22.37
N ASN A 118 -5.03 6.77 -22.94
CA ASN A 118 -5.30 6.89 -24.38
C ASN A 118 -5.53 8.33 -24.85
N ILE A 119 -5.86 9.26 -23.95
CA ILE A 119 -6.01 10.70 -24.27
C ILE A 119 -4.65 11.40 -24.43
N PHE A 120 -3.58 10.82 -23.89
CA PHE A 120 -2.22 11.39 -23.94
C PHE A 120 -1.29 10.67 -24.94
N GLN A 121 -1.83 9.86 -25.84
CA GLN A 121 -1.13 9.26 -26.98
C GLN A 121 -1.64 9.86 -28.28
#